data_AF-A0A7W0DQW7-F1
#
_entry.id   AF-A0A7W0DQW7-F1
#
_cell.length_a   1.000
_cell.length_b   1.000
_cell.length_c   1.000
_cell.angle_alpha   90.00
_cell.angle_beta   90.00
_cell.angle_gamma   90.00
#
_symmetry.space_group_name_H-M   'P 1'
#
loop_
_entity.id
_entity.type
_entity.pdbx_description
1 polymer ?
#
loop_
_entity_poly.entity_id
_entity_poly.type
_entity_poly.pdbx_seq_one_letter_code
_entity_poly.pdbx_strand_id
1 'polypeptide(L)'
;MLPTTTPDQQAAQQWKMQFTSTPKCVALVRSQVGKALKTWGYVQDDIDRVVLVSSELATNAVQHGHRAGHLFEVRLTAEDTCCLIEVSDASTRRPDPVTAGPDDEHGRGLQLVAALADETGHHPRSPLGKTVWARFLLSPSPMSHRPTHGDLP
;
A
#
# COMPACT_ATOMS: atom_id res chain seq x y z
N MET A 1 34.16 14.50 25.54
CA MET A 1 32.70 14.40 25.45
C MET A 1 32.37 14.09 24.00
N LEU A 2 31.79 12.92 23.73
CA LEU A 2 31.42 12.47 22.38
C LEU A 2 30.22 13.28 21.89
N PRO A 3 30.16 13.69 20.60
CA PRO A 3 28.93 14.21 20.03
C PRO A 3 27.91 13.06 19.94
N THR A 4 26.75 13.24 20.55
CA THR A 4 25.60 12.35 20.42
C THR A 4 25.04 12.52 19.02
N THR A 5 25.45 11.68 18.07
CA THR A 5 24.79 11.58 16.77
C THR A 5 23.44 10.90 17.01
N THR A 6 22.37 11.69 17.09
CA THR A 6 21.01 11.18 16.94
C THR A 6 20.97 10.38 15.63
N PRO A 7 20.55 9.10 15.61
CA PRO A 7 20.38 8.41 14.34
C PRO A 7 19.41 9.23 13.48
N ASP A 8 19.79 9.50 12.24
CA ASP A 8 19.00 10.22 11.24
C ASP A 8 17.65 9.48 11.14
N GLN A 9 16.63 9.98 11.84
CA GLN A 9 15.26 9.44 11.78
C GLN A 9 14.73 9.83 10.42
N GLN A 10 14.96 8.96 9.45
CA GLN A 10 14.54 9.19 8.09
C GLN A 10 13.01 9.24 8.06
N ALA A 11 12.46 10.43 7.84
CA ALA A 11 11.02 10.62 7.89
C ALA A 11 10.34 9.73 6.85
N ALA A 12 9.37 8.92 7.29
CA ALA A 12 8.60 8.05 6.41
C ALA A 12 7.96 8.86 5.27
N GLN A 13 8.15 8.40 4.02
CA GLN A 13 7.53 8.98 2.85
C GLN A 13 6.06 8.57 2.84
N GLN A 14 5.16 9.54 2.69
CA GLN A 14 3.72 9.30 2.73
C GLN A 14 3.02 9.87 1.50
N TRP A 15 2.07 9.12 0.99
CA TRP A 15 1.17 9.55 -0.08
C TRP A 15 -0.23 9.04 0.23
N LYS A 16 -1.25 9.86 -0.04
CA LYS A 16 -2.66 9.44 0.09
C LYS A 16 -3.53 10.12 -0.95
N MET A 17 -4.52 9.39 -1.46
CA MET A 17 -5.53 9.93 -2.37
C MET A 17 -6.89 9.25 -2.14
N GLN A 18 -7.96 9.98 -2.46
CA GLN A 18 -9.34 9.46 -2.43
C GLN A 18 -9.86 9.25 -3.83
N PHE A 19 -10.69 8.22 -3.99
CA PHE A 19 -11.21 7.76 -5.28
C PHE A 19 -12.70 7.46 -5.18
N THR A 20 -13.43 7.70 -6.27
CA THR A 20 -14.80 7.21 -6.38
C THR A 20 -14.79 5.70 -6.56
N SER A 21 -15.78 5.00 -6.01
CA SER A 21 -15.91 3.55 -6.11
C SER A 21 -16.42 3.12 -7.50
N THR A 22 -15.61 3.40 -8.53
CA THR A 22 -15.88 3.02 -9.93
C THR A 22 -14.73 2.17 -10.48
N PRO A 23 -15.00 1.22 -11.40
CA PRO A 23 -13.95 0.38 -11.97
C PRO A 23 -12.81 1.17 -12.65
N LYS A 24 -13.11 2.35 -13.21
CA LYS A 24 -12.10 3.24 -13.83
C LYS A 24 -11.05 3.71 -12.82
N CYS A 25 -11.43 3.87 -11.55
CA CYS A 25 -10.50 4.33 -10.52
C CYS A 25 -9.46 3.28 -10.14
N VAL A 26 -9.68 1.99 -10.40
CA VAL A 26 -8.67 0.95 -10.14
C VAL A 26 -7.41 1.18 -11.00
N ALA A 27 -7.60 1.51 -12.28
CA ALA A 27 -6.47 1.84 -13.16
C ALA A 27 -5.75 3.13 -12.71
N LEU A 28 -6.50 4.10 -12.19
CA LEU A 28 -5.91 5.32 -11.66
C LEU A 28 -5.10 5.06 -10.38
N VAL A 29 -5.61 4.22 -9.47
CA VAL A 29 -4.88 3.78 -8.26
C VAL A 29 -3.55 3.17 -8.66
N ARG A 30 -3.54 2.18 -9.57
CA ARG A 30 -2.30 1.55 -10.06
C ARG A 30 -1.30 2.58 -10.56
N SER A 31 -1.76 3.51 -11.41
CA SER A 31 -0.89 4.55 -11.98
C SER A 31 -0.32 5.47 -10.90
N GLN A 32 -1.11 5.89 -9.92
CA GLN A 32 -0.66 6.82 -8.89
C GLN A 32 0.26 6.15 -7.87
N VAL A 33 -0.04 4.90 -7.46
CA VAL A 33 0.82 4.11 -6.57
C VAL A 33 2.20 3.91 -7.21
N GLY A 34 2.24 3.49 -8.48
CA GLY A 34 3.49 3.31 -9.20
C GLY A 34 4.29 4.59 -9.34
N LYS A 35 3.62 5.73 -9.62
CA LYS A 35 4.27 7.04 -9.66
C LYS A 35 4.86 7.45 -8.31
N ALA A 36 4.13 7.24 -7.22
CA ALA A 36 4.60 7.57 -5.87
C ALA A 36 5.87 6.78 -5.52
N LEU A 37 5.83 5.45 -5.64
CA LEU A 37 6.98 4.59 -5.33
C LEU A 37 8.19 4.86 -6.24
N LYS A 38 7.95 5.15 -7.53
CA LYS A 38 9.01 5.56 -8.45
C LYS A 38 9.64 6.89 -8.06
N THR A 39 8.82 7.85 -7.60
CA THR A 39 9.30 9.15 -7.10
C THR A 39 10.10 8.98 -5.81
N TRP A 40 9.81 7.93 -5.03
CA TRP A 40 10.54 7.55 -3.82
C TRP A 40 11.74 6.66 -4.09
N GLY A 41 12.00 6.29 -5.35
CA GLY A 41 13.24 5.67 -5.82
C GLY A 41 13.28 4.15 -5.72
N TYR A 42 12.18 3.49 -5.38
CA TYR A 42 12.12 2.03 -5.32
C TYR A 42 12.35 1.40 -6.70
N VAL A 43 12.90 0.18 -6.70
CA VAL A 43 13.18 -0.59 -7.92
C VAL A 43 11.89 -1.10 -8.57
N GLN A 44 11.92 -1.33 -9.88
CA GLN A 44 10.71 -1.65 -10.65
C GLN A 44 10.00 -2.93 -10.17
N ASP A 45 10.75 -3.97 -9.80
CA ASP A 45 10.18 -5.24 -9.32
C ASP A 45 9.35 -5.05 -8.03
N ASP A 46 9.84 -4.22 -7.12
CA ASP A 46 9.14 -3.87 -5.88
C ASP A 46 7.92 -2.99 -6.16
N ILE A 47 8.04 -2.04 -7.10
CA ILE A 47 6.92 -1.22 -7.57
C ILE A 47 5.81 -2.11 -8.13
N ASP A 48 6.15 -3.07 -9.00
CA ASP A 48 5.18 -3.93 -9.67
C ASP A 48 4.42 -4.81 -8.67
N ARG A 49 5.13 -5.35 -7.65
CA ARG A 49 4.50 -6.09 -6.53
C ARG A 49 3.47 -5.23 -5.80
N VAL A 50 3.85 -4.04 -5.35
CA VAL A 50 2.96 -3.15 -4.58
C VAL A 50 1.80 -2.65 -5.46
N VAL A 51 2.06 -2.33 -6.73
CA VAL A 51 1.03 -1.90 -7.68
C VAL A 51 0.00 -3.01 -7.92
N LEU A 52 0.44 -4.25 -8.09
CA LEU A 52 -0.47 -5.39 -8.29
C LEU A 52 -1.39 -5.57 -7.07
N VAL A 53 -0.82 -5.62 -5.86
CA VAL A 53 -1.63 -5.73 -4.64
C VAL A 53 -2.55 -4.52 -4.45
N SER A 54 -2.10 -3.30 -4.77
CA SER A 54 -2.94 -2.11 -4.71
C SER A 54 -4.16 -2.20 -5.63
N SER A 55 -4.00 -2.83 -6.80
CA SER A 55 -5.07 -3.07 -7.76
C SER A 55 -6.11 -4.03 -7.18
N GLU A 56 -5.67 -5.13 -6.58
CA GLU A 56 -6.57 -6.11 -5.97
C GLU A 56 -7.34 -5.51 -4.78
N LEU A 57 -6.65 -4.77 -3.90
CA LEU A 57 -7.31 -4.08 -2.78
C LEU A 57 -8.31 -3.01 -3.26
N ALA A 58 -7.96 -2.24 -4.29
CA ALA A 58 -8.86 -1.26 -4.88
C ALA A 58 -10.06 -1.91 -5.59
N THR A 59 -9.87 -3.03 -6.29
CA THR A 59 -10.96 -3.81 -6.89
C THR A 59 -11.93 -4.28 -5.81
N ASN A 60 -11.42 -4.82 -4.69
CA ASN A 60 -12.24 -5.22 -3.56
C ASN A 60 -13.01 -4.04 -2.95
N ALA A 61 -12.38 -2.86 -2.82
CA ALA A 61 -13.05 -1.65 -2.34
C ALA A 61 -14.14 -1.17 -3.32
N VAL A 62 -13.92 -1.27 -4.63
CA VAL A 62 -14.94 -0.91 -5.63
C VAL A 62 -16.11 -1.90 -5.62
N GLN A 63 -15.84 -3.20 -5.55
CA GLN A 63 -16.88 -4.25 -5.60
C GLN A 63 -17.67 -4.39 -4.30
N HIS A 64 -17.01 -4.26 -3.14
CA HIS A 64 -17.60 -4.57 -1.84
C HIS A 64 -17.65 -3.38 -0.87
N GLY A 65 -16.92 -2.31 -1.18
CA GLY A 65 -16.85 -1.07 -0.41
C GLY A 65 -17.84 0.01 -0.87
N HIS A 66 -18.55 -0.20 -1.98
CA HIS A 66 -19.44 0.80 -2.55
C HIS A 66 -20.64 1.11 -1.63
N ARG A 67 -20.64 2.35 -1.12
CA ARG A 67 -21.83 3.03 -0.60
C ARG A 67 -22.01 4.33 -1.37
N ALA A 68 -23.25 4.62 -1.79
CA ALA A 68 -23.55 5.82 -2.55
C ALA A 68 -23.08 7.08 -1.80
N GLY A 69 -22.34 7.95 -2.48
CA GLY A 69 -21.80 9.20 -1.91
C GLY A 69 -20.50 9.04 -1.09
N HIS A 70 -19.94 7.83 -0.98
CA HIS A 70 -18.68 7.60 -0.26
C HIS A 70 -17.51 7.32 -1.22
N LEU A 71 -16.35 7.84 -0.86
CA LEU A 71 -15.06 7.57 -1.51
C LEU A 71 -14.33 6.45 -0.76
N PHE A 72 -13.40 5.78 -1.45
CA PHE A 72 -12.36 5.00 -0.78
C PHE A 72 -11.03 5.76 -0.81
N GLU A 73 -10.18 5.53 0.19
CA GLU A 73 -8.88 6.17 0.35
C GLU A 73 -7.79 5.11 0.16
N VAL A 74 -6.74 5.45 -0.59
CA VAL A 74 -5.50 4.67 -0.66
C VAL A 74 -4.40 5.49 -0.01
N ARG A 75 -3.64 4.87 0.89
CA ARG A 75 -2.46 5.45 1.53
C ARG A 75 -1.26 4.54 1.34
N LEU A 76 -0.12 5.15 1.07
CA LEU A 76 1.19 4.54 1.11
C LEU A 76 2.00 5.21 2.21
N THR A 77 2.65 4.40 3.04
CA THR A 77 3.67 4.83 3.98
C THR A 77 4.90 3.98 3.72
N ALA A 78 6.02 4.61 3.36
CA ALA A 78 7.26 3.92 3.07
C ALA A 78 8.39 4.45 3.96
N GLU A 79 9.12 3.53 4.59
CA GLU A 79 10.25 3.80 5.45
C GLU A 79 11.38 2.85 5.08
N ASP A 80 12.39 3.39 4.40
CA ASP A 80 13.56 2.66 3.89
C ASP A 80 13.20 1.36 3.15
N THR A 81 13.24 0.21 3.84
CA THR A 81 12.98 -1.13 3.30
C THR A 81 11.57 -1.65 3.57
N CYS A 82 10.66 -0.81 4.08
CA CYS A 82 9.30 -1.20 4.40
C CYS A 82 8.29 -0.30 3.69
N CYS A 83 7.28 -0.90 3.06
CA CYS A 83 6.12 -0.17 2.56
C CYS A 83 4.82 -0.77 3.08
N LEU A 84 3.96 0.09 3.63
CA LEU A 84 2.60 -0.22 4.02
C LEU A 84 1.64 0.44 3.03
N ILE A 85 0.80 -0.36 2.40
CA ILE A 85 -0.38 0.12 1.68
C ILE A 85 -1.64 -0.09 2.51
N GLU A 86 -2.46 0.94 2.60
CA GLU A 86 -3.76 0.91 3.27
C GLU A 86 -4.84 1.33 2.29
N VAL A 87 -5.89 0.52 2.14
CA VAL A 87 -7.10 0.84 1.37
C VAL A 87 -8.27 0.87 2.32
N SER A 88 -8.90 2.04 2.43
CA SER A 88 -10.00 2.27 3.35
C SER A 88 -11.30 2.58 2.61
N ASP A 89 -12.35 1.83 2.88
CA ASP A 89 -13.68 2.01 2.29
C ASP A 89 -14.76 2.16 3.37
N ALA A 90 -15.97 2.55 2.98
CA ALA A 90 -17.08 2.82 3.91
C ALA A 90 -17.88 1.56 4.32
N SER A 91 -17.47 0.37 3.87
CA SER A 91 -18.13 -0.89 4.21
C SER A 91 -17.63 -1.43 5.55
N THR A 92 -18.57 -1.90 6.36
CA THR A 92 -18.30 -2.63 7.59
C THR A 92 -18.18 -4.14 7.36
N ARG A 93 -18.40 -4.60 6.11
CA ARG A 93 -18.27 -6.01 5.74
C ARG A 93 -16.80 -6.40 5.87
N ARG A 94 -16.48 -7.42 6.65
CA ARG A 94 -15.11 -7.96 6.70
C ARG A 94 -14.66 -8.30 5.27
N PRO A 95 -13.39 -8.08 4.90
CA PRO A 95 -12.87 -8.72 3.70
C PRO A 95 -13.02 -10.22 3.94
N ASP A 96 -13.92 -10.87 3.20
CA ASP A 96 -14.18 -12.30 3.34
C ASP A 96 -12.90 -13.04 2.94
N PRO A 97 -12.23 -13.77 3.86
CA PRO A 97 -11.07 -14.60 3.52
C PRO A 97 -11.50 -15.90 2.83
N VAL A 98 -12.73 -15.97 2.33
CA VAL A 98 -13.44 -17.22 2.05
C VAL A 98 -12.84 -17.88 0.82
N THR A 99 -11.91 -18.79 1.09
CA THR A 99 -11.76 -20.09 0.43
C THR A 99 -12.19 -20.06 -1.03
N ALA A 100 -11.28 -19.60 -1.89
CA ALA A 100 -11.46 -19.70 -3.33
C ALA A 100 -11.69 -21.18 -3.69
N GLY A 101 -12.92 -21.51 -4.10
CA GLY A 101 -13.16 -22.72 -4.87
C GLY A 101 -12.45 -22.59 -6.23
N PRO A 102 -12.08 -23.71 -6.87
CA PRO A 102 -11.30 -23.71 -8.12
C PRO A 102 -11.92 -22.89 -9.27
N ASP A 103 -13.22 -22.59 -9.21
CA ASP A 103 -13.98 -21.87 -10.25
C ASP A 103 -14.36 -20.42 -9.88
N ASP A 104 -13.91 -19.87 -8.74
CA ASP A 104 -14.28 -18.52 -8.32
C ASP A 104 -13.19 -17.49 -8.68
N GLU A 105 -13.41 -16.73 -9.76
CA GLU A 105 -12.50 -15.65 -10.18
C GLU A 105 -12.32 -14.57 -9.10
N HIS A 106 -13.32 -14.39 -8.22
CA HIS A 106 -13.30 -13.40 -7.12
C HIS A 106 -12.42 -13.81 -5.93
N GLY A 107 -12.01 -15.09 -5.83
CA GLY A 107 -11.19 -15.61 -4.74
C GLY A 107 -9.67 -15.47 -4.97
N ARG A 108 -9.23 -15.21 -6.20
CA ARG A 108 -7.80 -15.11 -6.54
C ARG A 108 -7.15 -13.81 -6.07
N GLY A 109 -7.91 -12.72 -6.00
CA GLY A 109 -7.37 -11.40 -5.65
C GLY A 109 -6.70 -11.39 -4.27
N LEU A 110 -7.38 -11.91 -3.24
CA LEU A 110 -6.79 -11.98 -1.89
C LEU A 110 -5.71 -13.06 -1.76
N GLN A 111 -5.76 -14.14 -2.54
CA GLN A 111 -4.66 -15.11 -2.62
C GLN A 111 -3.40 -14.49 -3.24
N LEU A 112 -3.55 -13.65 -4.27
CA LEU A 112 -2.45 -12.87 -4.84
C LEU A 112 -1.89 -11.87 -3.82
N VAL A 113 -2.76 -11.18 -3.06
CA VAL A 113 -2.31 -10.31 -1.97
C VAL A 113 -1.50 -11.10 -0.94
N ALA A 114 -2.00 -12.25 -0.48
CA ALA A 114 -1.32 -13.08 0.51
C ALA A 114 -0.02 -13.72 -0.01
N ALA A 115 0.10 -13.94 -1.32
CA ALA A 115 1.30 -14.50 -1.93
C ALA A 115 2.39 -13.44 -2.20
N LEU A 116 2.02 -12.18 -2.39
CA LEU A 116 2.94 -11.10 -2.79
C LEU A 116 3.33 -10.16 -1.66
N ALA A 117 2.46 -9.98 -0.68
CA ALA A 117 2.71 -9.19 0.52
C ALA A 117 3.35 -10.06 1.61
N ASP A 118 4.24 -9.46 2.39
CA ASP A 118 4.89 -10.13 3.52
C ASP A 118 3.94 -10.26 4.71
N GLU A 119 3.06 -9.27 4.89
CA GLU A 119 1.96 -9.34 5.86
C GLU A 119 0.72 -8.64 5.32
N THR A 120 -0.45 -9.08 5.74
CA THR A 120 -1.72 -8.43 5.41
C THR A 120 -2.70 -8.55 6.56
N GLY A 121 -3.64 -7.63 6.62
CA GLY A 121 -4.72 -7.66 7.59
C GLY A 121 -5.79 -6.63 7.30
N HIS A 122 -6.70 -6.48 8.26
CA HIS A 122 -7.71 -5.44 8.21
C HIS A 122 -8.09 -5.00 9.62
N HIS A 123 -8.58 -3.77 9.74
CA HIS A 123 -9.18 -3.28 10.98
C HIS A 123 -10.39 -2.39 10.68
N PRO A 124 -11.33 -2.23 11.62
CA PRO A 124 -12.41 -1.25 11.50
C PRO A 124 -11.85 0.17 11.37
N ARG A 125 -12.55 1.04 10.63
CA ARG A 125 -12.28 2.48 10.55
C ARG A 125 -13.40 3.23 11.25
N SER A 126 -13.04 4.11 12.18
CA SER A 126 -13.98 5.02 12.84
C SER A 126 -14.08 6.34 12.05
N PRO A 127 -15.28 6.95 11.91
CA PRO A 127 -16.59 6.53 12.44
C PRO A 127 -17.31 5.47 11.61
N LEU A 128 -16.87 5.19 10.38
CA LEU A 128 -17.48 4.19 9.50
C LEU A 128 -16.42 3.56 8.59
N GLY A 129 -16.58 2.26 8.35
CA GLY A 129 -15.87 1.53 7.32
C GLY A 129 -14.80 0.58 7.86
N LYS A 130 -13.87 0.23 6.98
CA LYS A 130 -12.73 -0.63 7.28
C LYS A 130 -11.50 -0.14 6.54
N THR A 131 -10.35 -0.58 7.02
CA THR A 131 -9.06 -0.46 6.32
C THR A 131 -8.52 -1.86 6.11
N VAL A 132 -8.23 -2.22 4.86
CA VAL A 132 -7.47 -3.41 4.49
C VAL A 132 -6.06 -2.97 4.16
N TRP A 133 -5.06 -3.67 4.67
CA TRP A 133 -3.67 -3.27 4.52
C TRP A 133 -2.78 -4.43 4.10
N ALA A 134 -1.68 -4.10 3.44
CA ALA A 134 -0.62 -5.04 3.08
C ALA A 134 0.75 -4.38 3.32
N ARG A 135 1.69 -5.14 3.86
CA ARG A 135 3.07 -4.72 4.13
C ARG A 135 4.02 -5.47 3.21
N PHE A 136 5.04 -4.75 2.76
CA PHE A 136 6.08 -5.26 1.89
C PHE A 136 7.45 -4.92 2.47
N LEU A 137 8.34 -5.90 2.44
CA LEU A 137 9.78 -5.72 2.52
C LEU A 137 10.26 -5.38 1.12
N LEU A 138 10.75 -4.15 0.97
CA LEU A 138 11.28 -3.60 -0.26
C LEU A 138 12.80 -3.54 -0.20
N SER A 139 13.41 -3.54 -1.37
CA SER A 139 14.82 -3.19 -1.53
C SER A 139 15.04 -1.74 -1.07
N PRO A 140 16.18 -1.43 -0.41
CA PRO A 140 16.47 -0.07 0.02
C PRO A 140 16.38 0.89 -1.16
N SER A 141 15.66 2.00 -0.97
CA SER A 141 15.67 3.04 -1.99
C SER A 141 17.08 3.65 -2.05
N PRO A 142 17.71 3.76 -3.23
CA PRO A 142 18.97 4.47 -3.40
C PRO A 142 18.88 5.95 -2.96
N MET A 143 17.67 6.52 -2.85
CA MET A 143 17.47 7.87 -2.32
C MET A 143 17.38 7.92 -0.78
N SER A 144 17.22 6.78 -0.11
CA SER A 144 17.38 6.70 1.35
C SER A 144 18.86 6.80 1.75
N HIS A 145 19.79 6.39 0.88
CA HIS A 145 21.21 6.41 1.21
C HIS A 145 21.86 7.75 0.82
N ARG A 146 21.54 8.85 1.52
CA ARG A 146 22.37 10.05 1.43
C ARG A 146 23.71 9.73 2.12
N PRO A 147 24.86 9.71 1.41
CA PRO A 147 26.14 9.53 2.08
C PRO A 147 26.34 10.71 3.03
N THR A 148 26.48 10.44 4.32
CA THR A 148 27.00 11.42 5.27
C THR A 148 28.40 11.80 4.79
N HIS A 149 28.53 12.99 4.19
CA HIS A 149 29.83 13.56 3.84
C HIS A 149 30.66 13.69 5.11
N GLY A 150 31.65 12.83 5.25
CA GLY A 150 32.51 12.78 6.42
C GLY A 150 33.60 11.75 6.22
N ASP A 151 34.42 11.91 5.18
CA ASP A 151 35.82 11.48 5.21
C ASP A 151 36.54 12.10 4.01
N LEU A 152 37.41 13.07 4.31
CA LEU A 152 38.61 13.34 3.53
C LEU A 152 39.76 13.45 4.55
N PRO A 153 40.91 12.81 4.25
CA PRO A 153 42.06 12.69 5.17
C PRO A 153 42.76 14.01 5.48
#